data_AF-A0A3N7YZ52-F1
#
_entry.id   AF-A0A3N7YZ52-F1
#
_cell.length_a   1.000
_cell.length_b   1.000
_cell.length_c   1.000
_cell.angle_alpha   90.00
_cell.angle_beta   90.00
_cell.angle_gamma   90.00
#
_symmetry.space_group_name_H-M   'P 1'
#
loop_
_entity.id
_entity.type
_entity.pdbx_description
1 polymer ?
#
loop_
_entity_poly.entity_id
_entity_poly.type
_entity_poly.pdbx_seq_one_letter_code
_entity_poly.pdbx_strand_id
1 'polypeptide(L)'
;MLVLGYPWYLTKFNEAITSHSTAGALFAIALVYAVPATAFVSLLSLARLDVVGWQAVIFRRLAHLIFTSPSLYVIVGVLLYLMRINGADEKVWLGLWGTVIVGSILALSTERSDVVPSRAHMNTGRVRVLHGVASVAIIVVYLFPHLSNHAVGIFGIDVHKSVMLVLRHVYRAGWLEPILIGLFFFQIVSGFVLLIPKLNGKQDFLGSLQTATGAYLVAFVASHINSVFVLARYFGTDTDYAWATYQPTGLIRDAWSERLIPHYSLGVLFVLAHIACGLRTVMLGHGVNIKKANRICWTLIAGGSMWTVIIVAGMLGVRV
;
A
#
# COMPACT_ATOMS: atom_id res chain seq x y z
N MET A 1 16.88 9.13 -4.78
CA MET A 1 17.23 9.03 -6.20
C MET A 1 16.46 7.93 -6.93
N LEU A 2 16.43 6.68 -6.43
CA LEU A 2 15.68 5.58 -7.10
C LEU A 2 14.20 5.91 -7.39
N VAL A 3 13.52 6.60 -6.48
CA VAL A 3 12.10 6.94 -6.64
C VAL A 3 11.79 7.81 -7.87
N LEU A 4 12.74 8.64 -8.31
CA LEU A 4 12.57 9.46 -9.50
C LEU A 4 12.48 8.58 -10.75
N GLY A 5 13.24 7.49 -10.80
CA GLY A 5 13.26 6.55 -11.91
C GLY A 5 12.07 5.61 -11.97
N TYR A 6 11.15 5.65 -10.99
CA TYR A 6 10.06 4.66 -10.86
C TYR A 6 9.23 4.45 -12.15
N PRO A 7 8.77 5.50 -12.86
CA PRO A 7 8.07 5.34 -14.14
C PRO A 7 8.90 4.60 -15.20
N TRP A 8 10.18 4.96 -15.32
CA TRP A 8 11.07 4.35 -16.32
C TRP A 8 11.43 2.90 -16.00
N TYR A 9 11.44 2.51 -14.72
CA TYR A 9 11.62 1.09 -14.36
C TYR A 9 10.43 0.26 -14.84
N LEU A 10 9.21 0.79 -14.76
CA LEU A 10 8.02 0.17 -15.34
C LEU A 10 8.12 0.13 -16.88
N THR A 11 8.44 1.26 -17.52
CA THR A 11 8.64 1.28 -18.99
C THR A 11 9.67 0.24 -19.45
N LYS A 12 10.80 0.10 -18.74
CA LYS A 12 11.82 -0.91 -19.05
C LYS A 12 11.33 -2.32 -18.82
N PHE A 13 10.46 -2.54 -17.83
CA PHE A 13 9.77 -3.82 -17.67
C PHE A 13 8.88 -4.11 -18.88
N ASN A 14 8.09 -3.15 -19.33
CA ASN A 14 7.24 -3.29 -20.51
C ASN A 14 8.01 -3.64 -21.78
N GLU A 15 9.08 -2.86 -22.06
CA GLU A 15 9.96 -3.04 -23.21
C GLU A 15 10.62 -4.43 -23.18
N ALA A 16 11.05 -4.88 -22.00
CA ALA A 16 11.65 -6.20 -21.83
C ALA A 16 10.65 -7.35 -22.04
N ILE A 17 9.40 -7.20 -21.56
CA ILE A 17 8.34 -8.18 -21.84
C ILE A 17 8.03 -8.23 -23.34
N THR A 18 7.93 -7.07 -24.00
CA THR A 18 7.63 -6.95 -25.43
C THR A 18 8.76 -7.52 -26.31
N SER A 19 10.00 -7.36 -25.88
CA SER A 19 11.19 -7.94 -26.55
C SER A 19 11.52 -9.37 -26.11
N HIS A 20 10.66 -10.01 -25.31
CA HIS A 20 10.87 -11.35 -24.76
C HIS A 20 12.18 -11.53 -23.96
N SER A 21 12.73 -10.44 -23.42
CA SER A 21 13.92 -10.45 -22.56
C SER A 21 13.56 -10.74 -21.11
N THR A 22 13.59 -12.02 -20.73
CA THR A 22 13.26 -12.46 -19.36
C THR A 22 14.18 -11.81 -18.32
N ALA A 23 15.50 -11.78 -18.58
CA ALA A 23 16.47 -11.16 -17.67
C ALA A 23 16.24 -9.65 -17.54
N GLY A 24 15.94 -8.96 -18.64
CA GLY A 24 15.61 -7.53 -18.63
C GLY A 24 14.35 -7.23 -17.81
N ALA A 25 13.31 -8.05 -17.97
CA ALA A 25 12.05 -7.89 -17.24
C ALA A 25 12.27 -8.13 -15.73
N LEU A 26 12.99 -9.19 -15.35
CA LEU A 26 13.32 -9.48 -13.96
C LEU A 26 14.16 -8.37 -13.31
N PHE A 27 15.12 -7.81 -14.04
CA PHE A 27 15.92 -6.69 -13.56
C PHE A 27 15.09 -5.42 -13.37
N ALA A 28 14.27 -5.06 -14.36
CA ALA A 28 13.44 -3.86 -14.31
C ALA A 28 12.39 -3.93 -13.20
N ILE A 29 11.70 -5.07 -13.05
CA ILE A 29 10.75 -5.25 -11.95
C ILE A 29 11.45 -5.27 -10.58
N ALA A 30 12.67 -5.81 -10.49
CA ALA A 30 13.45 -5.73 -9.26
C ALA A 30 13.75 -4.28 -8.87
N LEU A 31 14.03 -3.38 -9.82
CA LEU A 31 14.19 -1.95 -9.55
C LEU A 31 12.90 -1.29 -9.05
N VAL A 32 11.74 -1.69 -9.60
CA VAL A 32 10.41 -1.24 -9.13
C VAL A 32 10.22 -1.59 -7.65
N TYR A 33 10.53 -2.83 -7.24
CA TYR A 33 10.46 -3.23 -5.82
C TYR A 33 11.60 -2.69 -4.96
N ALA A 34 12.76 -2.36 -5.55
CA ALA A 34 13.88 -1.76 -4.83
C ALA A 34 13.54 -0.37 -4.29
N VAL A 35 12.64 0.39 -4.93
CA VAL A 35 12.20 1.71 -4.45
C VAL A 35 11.61 1.64 -3.04
N PRO A 36 10.52 0.91 -2.77
CA PRO A 36 9.99 0.79 -1.42
C PRO A 36 10.94 -0.01 -0.49
N ALA A 37 11.67 -1.01 -0.99
CA ALA A 37 12.58 -1.80 -0.16
C ALA A 37 13.72 -0.95 0.41
N THR A 38 14.37 -0.13 -0.41
CA THR A 38 15.45 0.77 0.04
C THR A 38 14.94 1.83 0.99
N ALA A 39 13.73 2.36 0.78
CA ALA A 39 13.09 3.28 1.72
C ALA A 39 12.85 2.63 3.09
N PHE A 40 12.42 1.36 3.11
CA PHE A 40 12.28 0.62 4.37
C PHE A 40 13.63 0.38 5.05
N VAL A 41 14.68 0.04 4.30
CA VAL A 41 16.05 -0.07 4.83
C VAL A 41 16.50 1.26 5.43
N SER A 42 16.22 2.40 4.78
CA SER A 42 16.51 3.73 5.34
C SER A 42 15.77 3.97 6.67
N LEU A 43 14.51 3.55 6.80
CA LEU A 43 13.78 3.64 8.08
C LEU A 43 14.47 2.83 9.18
N LEU A 44 14.92 1.61 8.88
CA LEU A 44 15.62 0.77 9.83
C LEU A 44 16.99 1.34 10.21
N SER A 45 17.73 1.90 9.25
CA SER A 45 19.01 2.57 9.51
C SER A 45 18.83 3.80 10.39
N LEU A 46 17.83 4.65 10.12
CA LEU A 46 17.48 5.79 10.96
C LEU A 46 17.08 5.39 12.38
N ALA A 47 16.42 4.24 12.55
CA ALA A 47 16.08 3.70 13.86
C ALA A 47 17.33 3.18 14.62
N ARG A 48 18.34 2.64 13.92
CA ARG A 48 19.57 2.12 14.53
C ARG A 48 20.57 3.21 14.93
N LEU A 49 20.78 4.19 14.05
CA LEU A 49 21.82 5.22 14.20
C LEU A 49 21.54 6.26 15.29
N ASP A 50 20.39 6.15 15.98
CA ASP A 50 19.93 7.08 17.02
C ASP A 50 20.07 8.55 16.60
N VAL A 51 19.82 8.83 15.32
CA VAL A 51 19.84 10.20 14.80
C VAL A 51 18.66 10.93 15.42
N VAL A 52 18.97 11.87 16.30
CA VAL A 52 18.02 12.74 16.98
C VAL A 52 17.99 14.09 16.27
N GLY A 53 16.83 14.76 16.30
CA GLY A 53 16.64 16.08 15.68
C GLY A 53 15.72 16.06 14.46
N TRP A 54 15.43 17.24 13.91
CA TRP A 54 14.46 17.40 12.84
C TRP A 54 14.89 16.81 11.50
N GLN A 55 16.20 16.78 11.22
CA GLN A 55 16.74 16.12 10.04
C GLN A 55 16.29 14.64 9.98
N ALA A 56 16.36 13.95 11.12
CA ALA A 56 15.87 12.57 11.22
C ALA A 56 14.35 12.46 11.01
N VAL A 57 13.58 13.46 11.45
CA VAL A 57 12.14 13.54 11.20
C VAL A 57 11.84 13.71 9.71
N ILE A 58 12.53 14.63 9.03
CA ILE A 58 12.41 14.85 7.59
C ILE A 58 12.75 13.56 6.84
N PHE A 59 13.90 12.94 7.11
CA PHE A 59 14.29 11.69 6.46
C PHE A 59 13.31 10.55 6.73
N ARG A 60 12.76 10.45 7.95
CA ARG A 60 11.74 9.45 8.27
C ARG A 60 10.46 9.68 7.47
N ARG A 61 9.98 10.92 7.36
CA ARG A 61 8.80 11.28 6.56
C ARG A 61 9.03 10.98 5.08
N LEU A 62 10.18 11.37 4.54
CA LEU A 62 10.58 11.06 3.17
C LEU A 62 10.63 9.56 2.90
N ALA A 63 11.21 8.77 3.81
CA ALA A 63 11.27 7.33 3.65
C ALA A 63 9.88 6.68 3.69
N HIS A 64 8.94 7.16 4.52
CA HIS A 64 7.55 6.71 4.44
C HIS A 64 6.92 7.07 3.08
N LEU A 65 7.12 8.30 2.59
CA LEU A 65 6.58 8.73 1.31
C LEU A 65 7.14 7.89 0.14
N ILE A 66 8.46 7.66 0.11
CA ILE A 66 9.10 6.82 -0.91
C ILE A 66 8.59 5.38 -0.81
N PHE A 67 8.38 4.84 0.41
CA PHE A 67 7.79 3.52 0.60
C PHE A 67 6.39 3.41 -0.03
N THR A 68 5.61 4.49 -0.03
CA THR A 68 4.26 4.54 -0.64
C THR A 68 4.24 4.68 -2.16
N SER A 69 5.40 4.86 -2.81
CA SER A 69 5.50 5.23 -4.23
C SER A 69 4.67 4.36 -5.20
N PRO A 70 4.62 3.02 -5.07
CA PRO A 70 3.82 2.20 -5.97
C PRO A 70 2.36 2.63 -6.03
N SER A 71 1.72 2.85 -4.88
CA SER A 71 0.33 3.28 -4.83
C SER A 71 0.14 4.74 -5.21
N LEU A 72 1.10 5.62 -4.88
CA LEU A 72 1.05 7.02 -5.33
C LEU A 72 1.10 7.13 -6.85
N TYR A 73 1.92 6.30 -7.52
CA TYR A 73 2.01 6.32 -8.97
C TYR A 73 0.72 5.83 -9.64
N VAL A 74 0.02 4.85 -9.05
CA VAL A 74 -1.34 4.48 -9.49
C VAL A 74 -2.32 5.64 -9.32
N ILE A 75 -2.29 6.36 -8.20
CA ILE A 75 -3.14 7.55 -8.00
C ILE A 75 -2.90 8.59 -9.09
N VAL A 76 -1.63 8.91 -9.37
CA VAL A 76 -1.26 9.86 -10.45
C VAL A 76 -1.88 9.41 -11.77
N GLY A 77 -1.70 8.14 -12.13
CA GLY A 77 -2.29 7.59 -13.34
C GLY A 77 -3.82 7.73 -13.37
N VAL A 78 -4.51 7.23 -12.34
CA VAL A 78 -5.98 7.26 -12.29
C VAL A 78 -6.51 8.68 -12.39
N LEU A 79 -5.90 9.65 -11.69
CA LEU A 79 -6.31 11.06 -11.77
C LEU A 79 -6.11 11.64 -13.16
N LEU A 80 -4.94 11.41 -13.78
CA LEU A 80 -4.66 11.90 -15.14
C LEU A 80 -5.61 11.27 -16.17
N TYR A 81 -5.89 9.98 -16.04
CA TYR A 81 -6.87 9.28 -16.88
C TYR A 81 -8.26 9.91 -16.76
N LEU A 82 -8.74 10.16 -15.53
CA LEU A 82 -10.03 10.80 -15.28
C LEU A 82 -10.10 12.23 -15.85
N MET A 83 -8.96 12.94 -15.83
CA MET A 83 -8.82 14.27 -16.44
C MET A 83 -8.62 14.25 -17.96
N ARG A 84 -8.57 13.06 -18.58
CA ARG A 84 -8.25 12.84 -20.01
C ARG A 84 -6.89 13.40 -20.43
N ILE A 85 -5.92 13.39 -19.52
CA ILE A 85 -4.53 13.80 -19.78
C ILE A 85 -3.71 12.53 -20.01
N ASN A 86 -3.27 12.31 -21.25
CA ASN A 86 -2.49 11.12 -21.63
C ASN A 86 -1.00 11.45 -21.74
N GLY A 87 -0.13 10.51 -21.34
CA GLY A 87 1.33 10.62 -21.53
C GLY A 87 1.99 11.73 -20.70
N ALA A 88 1.39 12.10 -19.57
CA ALA A 88 1.93 13.11 -18.65
C ALA A 88 2.41 12.52 -17.32
N ASP A 89 2.24 11.22 -17.11
CA ASP A 89 2.56 10.50 -15.87
C ASP A 89 3.98 10.78 -15.38
N GLU A 90 4.98 10.69 -16.25
CA GLU A 90 6.39 10.89 -15.91
C GLU A 90 6.67 12.34 -15.53
N LYS A 91 6.09 13.30 -16.27
CA LYS A 91 6.27 14.73 -16.03
C LYS A 91 5.64 15.14 -14.70
N VAL A 92 4.44 14.66 -14.43
CA VAL A 92 3.73 14.91 -13.17
C VAL A 92 4.46 14.24 -12.01
N TRP A 93 4.94 13.01 -12.19
CA TRP A 93 5.75 12.32 -11.18
C TRP A 93 7.02 13.09 -10.82
N LEU A 94 7.78 13.55 -11.82
CA LEU A 94 8.98 14.37 -11.60
C LEU A 94 8.65 15.71 -10.97
N GLY A 95 7.56 16.36 -11.39
CA GLY A 95 7.10 17.62 -10.80
C GLY A 95 6.79 17.47 -9.31
N LEU A 96 6.00 16.45 -8.95
CA LEU A 96 5.64 16.15 -7.55
C LEU A 96 6.88 15.86 -6.71
N TRP A 97 7.79 15.00 -7.19
CA TRP A 97 9.03 14.73 -6.45
C TRP A 97 9.98 15.92 -6.42
N GLY A 98 10.02 16.75 -7.46
CA GLY A 98 10.74 18.02 -7.48
C GLY A 98 10.27 18.93 -6.34
N THR A 99 8.95 19.09 -6.17
CA THR A 99 8.37 19.84 -5.04
C THR A 99 8.76 19.24 -3.70
N VAL A 100 8.70 17.90 -3.55
CA VAL A 100 9.10 17.23 -2.31
C VAL A 100 10.58 17.45 -1.99
N ILE A 101 11.45 17.35 -2.99
CA ILE A 101 12.91 17.54 -2.84
C ILE A 101 13.20 18.98 -2.46
N VAL A 102 12.68 19.96 -3.21
CA VAL A 102 12.88 21.38 -2.93
C VAL A 102 12.35 21.75 -1.56
N GLY A 103 11.14 21.30 -1.22
CA GLY A 103 10.55 21.52 0.10
C GLY A 103 11.37 20.90 1.23
N SER A 104 11.95 19.72 1.01
CA SER A 104 12.82 19.05 1.99
C SER A 104 14.15 19.78 2.15
N ILE A 105 14.77 20.24 1.06
CA ILE A 105 16.00 21.03 1.09
C ILE A 105 15.75 22.36 1.82
N LEU A 106 14.64 23.03 1.51
CA LEU A 106 14.26 24.28 2.18
C LEU A 106 14.00 24.06 3.68
N ALA A 107 13.32 22.98 4.05
CA ALA A 107 13.09 22.64 5.45
C ALA A 107 14.40 22.32 6.19
N LEU A 108 15.36 21.68 5.52
CA LEU A 108 16.69 21.39 6.08
C LEU A 108 17.57 22.64 6.18
N SER A 109 17.42 23.62 5.28
CA SER A 109 18.25 24.84 5.25
C SER A 109 17.73 25.96 6.14
N THR A 110 16.42 26.00 6.40
CA THR A 110 15.78 27.05 7.21
C THR A 110 15.73 26.72 8.69
N GLU A 111 15.87 25.44 9.06
CA GLU A 111 15.87 25.06 10.46
C GLU A 111 17.19 25.35 11.17
N ARG A 112 17.07 26.12 12.26
CA ARG A 112 18.19 26.56 13.11
C ARG A 112 18.19 25.95 14.50
N SER A 113 17.24 25.06 14.83
CA SER A 113 17.05 24.57 16.20
C SER A 113 17.38 23.08 16.31
N ASP A 114 18.38 22.75 17.14
CA ASP A 114 18.69 21.36 17.55
C ASP A 114 17.64 20.79 18.52
N VAL A 115 16.62 21.59 18.87
CA VAL A 115 15.55 21.19 19.77
C VAL A 115 14.64 20.20 19.06
N VAL A 116 14.70 18.94 19.50
CA VAL A 116 13.75 17.90 19.09
C VAL A 116 12.33 18.44 19.30
N PRO A 117 11.45 18.39 18.28
CA PRO A 117 10.07 18.80 18.46
C PRO A 117 9.50 18.04 19.65
N SER A 118 9.03 18.79 20.65
CA SER A 118 8.17 18.25 21.69
C SER A 118 7.12 17.37 21.01
N ARG A 119 7.00 16.11 21.42
CA ARG A 119 5.89 15.25 20.96
C ARG A 119 4.61 15.99 21.34
N ALA A 120 3.95 16.61 20.37
CA ALA A 120 2.60 17.11 20.57
C ALA A 120 1.80 15.96 21.18
N HIS A 121 1.34 16.15 22.42
CA HIS A 121 0.65 15.13 23.20
C HIS A 121 -0.76 14.95 22.62
N MET A 122 -0.84 14.34 21.44
CA MET A 122 -2.10 13.96 20.83
C MET A 122 -2.63 12.75 21.57
N ASN A 123 -3.71 12.91 22.33
CA ASN A 123 -4.41 11.79 22.92
C ASN A 123 -5.13 10.98 21.84
N THR A 124 -4.41 10.01 21.27
CA THR A 124 -4.91 9.13 20.20
C THR A 124 -5.53 7.84 20.73
N GLY A 125 -5.70 7.69 22.06
CA GLY A 125 -6.15 6.45 22.69
C GLY A 125 -7.50 5.98 22.17
N ARG A 126 -8.50 6.87 22.14
CA ARG A 126 -9.85 6.56 21.61
C ARG A 126 -9.82 6.25 20.12
N VAL A 127 -9.08 7.05 19.33
CA VAL A 127 -8.94 6.84 17.88
C VAL A 127 -8.35 5.47 17.59
N ARG A 128 -7.34 5.04 18.36
CA ARG A 128 -6.71 3.72 18.21
C ARG A 128 -7.70 2.58 18.46
N VAL A 129 -8.55 2.69 19.49
CA VAL A 129 -9.57 1.68 19.80
C VAL A 129 -10.60 1.62 18.67
N LEU A 130 -11.16 2.77 18.28
CA LEU A 130 -12.16 2.84 17.20
C LEU A 130 -11.59 2.34 15.87
N HIS A 131 -10.34 2.70 15.55
CA HIS A 131 -9.62 2.19 14.38
C HIS A 131 -9.58 0.67 14.42
N GLY A 132 -9.12 0.07 15.52
CA GLY A 132 -9.07 -1.39 15.67
C GLY A 132 -10.42 -2.09 15.56
N VAL A 133 -11.48 -1.55 16.18
CA VAL A 133 -12.84 -2.10 16.08
C VAL A 133 -13.35 -2.06 14.64
N ALA A 134 -13.19 -0.91 13.96
CA ALA A 134 -13.54 -0.79 12.56
C ALA A 134 -12.70 -1.72 11.66
N SER A 135 -11.40 -1.91 11.97
CA SER A 135 -10.56 -2.86 11.25
C SER A 135 -11.08 -4.29 11.40
N VAL A 136 -11.48 -4.72 12.60
CA VAL A 136 -12.06 -6.06 12.83
C VAL A 136 -13.34 -6.25 12.02
N ALA A 137 -14.24 -5.25 12.02
CA ALA A 137 -15.46 -5.30 11.22
C ALA A 137 -15.16 -5.45 9.72
N ILE A 138 -14.24 -4.64 9.19
CA ILE A 138 -13.78 -4.73 7.79
C ILE A 138 -13.16 -6.10 7.51
N ILE A 139 -12.33 -6.62 8.42
CA ILE A 139 -11.64 -7.91 8.23
C ILE A 139 -12.64 -9.04 8.06
N VAL A 140 -13.60 -9.13 8.98
CA VAL A 140 -14.58 -10.22 9.02
C VAL A 140 -15.57 -10.10 7.86
N VAL A 141 -16.12 -8.91 7.62
CA VAL A 141 -17.21 -8.72 6.66
C VAL A 141 -16.70 -8.65 5.22
N TYR A 142 -15.54 -8.03 4.99
CA TYR A 142 -15.08 -7.71 3.64
C TYR A 142 -13.70 -8.29 3.33
N LEU A 143 -12.65 -7.91 4.07
CA LEU A 143 -11.28 -8.14 3.62
C LEU A 143 -10.93 -9.64 3.52
N PHE A 144 -11.26 -10.44 4.53
CA PHE A 144 -10.97 -11.89 4.49
C PHE A 144 -11.72 -12.59 3.34
N PRO A 145 -13.05 -12.45 3.18
CA PRO A 145 -13.72 -13.05 2.03
C PRO A 145 -13.31 -12.44 0.68
N HIS A 146 -12.99 -11.14 0.62
CA HIS A 146 -12.46 -10.49 -0.60
C HIS A 146 -11.10 -11.05 -1.03
N LEU A 147 -10.14 -11.14 -0.11
CA LEU A 147 -8.83 -11.73 -0.41
C LEU A 147 -8.94 -13.24 -0.71
N SER A 148 -9.87 -13.95 -0.06
CA SER A 148 -10.13 -15.36 -0.37
C SER A 148 -10.70 -15.55 -1.77
N ASN A 149 -11.62 -14.68 -2.18
CA ASN A 149 -12.14 -14.67 -3.54
C ASN A 149 -11.04 -14.42 -4.57
N HIS A 150 -10.10 -13.49 -4.29
CA HIS A 150 -8.94 -13.30 -5.16
C HIS A 150 -8.00 -14.51 -5.19
N ALA A 151 -7.81 -15.20 -4.06
CA ALA A 151 -6.97 -16.39 -3.98
C ALA A 151 -7.51 -17.54 -4.84
N VAL A 152 -8.84 -17.75 -4.85
CA VAL A 152 -9.45 -18.79 -5.72
C VAL A 152 -9.39 -18.45 -7.21
N GLY A 153 -8.97 -17.24 -7.59
CA GLY A 153 -8.66 -16.90 -8.98
C GLY A 153 -7.55 -17.74 -9.60
N ILE A 154 -6.71 -18.40 -8.78
CA ILE A 154 -5.76 -19.42 -9.24
C ILE A 154 -6.47 -20.63 -9.89
N PHE A 155 -7.72 -20.91 -9.52
CA PHE A 155 -8.53 -21.97 -10.14
C PHE A 155 -9.32 -21.49 -11.37
N GLY A 156 -9.10 -20.24 -11.80
CA GLY A 156 -9.70 -19.68 -13.00
C GLY A 156 -10.71 -18.56 -12.74
N ILE A 157 -11.04 -17.85 -13.82
CA ILE A 157 -11.89 -16.66 -13.81
C ILE A 157 -13.32 -17.02 -13.40
N ASP A 158 -13.84 -18.16 -13.86
CA ASP A 158 -15.22 -18.59 -13.57
C ASP A 158 -15.41 -18.97 -12.09
N VAL A 159 -14.42 -19.64 -11.49
CA VAL A 159 -14.44 -19.98 -10.06
C VAL A 159 -14.44 -18.71 -9.23
N HIS A 160 -13.52 -17.77 -9.49
CA HIS A 160 -13.55 -16.45 -8.85
C HIS A 160 -14.90 -15.77 -9.07
N LYS A 161 -15.43 -15.75 -10.30
CA LYS A 161 -16.69 -15.06 -10.62
C LYS A 161 -17.87 -15.65 -9.85
N SER A 162 -17.95 -16.97 -9.70
CA SER A 162 -19.01 -17.64 -8.94
C SER A 162 -19.02 -17.21 -7.47
N VAL A 163 -17.86 -17.21 -6.81
CA VAL A 163 -17.71 -16.77 -5.42
C VAL A 163 -17.96 -15.27 -5.31
N MET A 164 -17.45 -14.48 -6.24
CA MET A 164 -17.66 -13.03 -6.30
C MET A 164 -19.14 -12.67 -6.39
N LEU A 165 -19.96 -13.37 -7.17
CA LEU A 165 -21.38 -13.08 -7.31
C LEU A 165 -22.13 -13.27 -5.98
N VAL A 166 -21.80 -14.32 -5.21
CA VAL A 166 -22.34 -14.53 -3.86
C VAL A 166 -21.92 -13.39 -2.93
N LEU A 167 -20.64 -13.06 -2.90
CA LEU A 167 -20.13 -11.99 -2.03
C LEU A 167 -20.68 -10.61 -2.40
N ARG A 168 -20.89 -10.33 -3.68
CA ARG A 168 -21.48 -9.07 -4.17
C ARG A 168 -22.89 -8.86 -3.66
N HIS A 169 -23.69 -9.91 -3.49
CA HIS A 169 -25.03 -9.79 -2.93
C HIS A 169 -24.99 -9.19 -1.51
N VAL A 170 -23.96 -9.53 -0.75
CA VAL A 170 -23.71 -8.95 0.58
C VAL A 170 -23.11 -7.55 0.44
N TYR A 171 -21.97 -7.42 -0.25
CA TYR A 171 -21.20 -6.16 -0.29
C TYR A 171 -21.93 -4.99 -0.94
N ARG A 172 -22.78 -5.27 -1.93
CA ARG A 172 -23.54 -4.27 -2.68
C ARG A 172 -24.99 -4.13 -2.16
N ALA A 173 -25.31 -4.68 -1.00
CA ALA A 173 -26.58 -4.41 -0.34
C ALA A 173 -26.68 -2.91 -0.05
N GLY A 174 -27.83 -2.29 -0.37
CA GLY A 174 -27.97 -0.82 -0.34
C GLY A 174 -27.71 -0.16 1.01
N TRP A 175 -27.78 -0.91 2.10
CA TRP A 175 -27.44 -0.44 3.44
C TRP A 175 -26.00 -0.76 3.86
N LEU A 176 -25.41 -1.86 3.36
CA LEU A 176 -24.06 -2.30 3.77
C LEU A 176 -22.96 -1.62 2.96
N GLU A 177 -23.17 -1.41 1.67
CA GLU A 177 -22.20 -0.72 0.79
C GLU A 177 -21.78 0.65 1.35
N PRO A 178 -22.71 1.58 1.70
CA PRO A 178 -22.31 2.87 2.26
C PRO A 178 -21.62 2.75 3.63
N ILE A 179 -21.97 1.75 4.45
CA ILE A 179 -21.30 1.49 5.73
C ILE A 179 -19.85 1.06 5.48
N LEU A 180 -19.61 0.12 4.56
CA LEU A 180 -18.26 -0.32 4.21
C LEU A 180 -17.41 0.83 3.67
N ILE A 181 -17.96 1.67 2.79
CA ILE A 181 -17.28 2.87 2.28
C ILE A 181 -16.92 3.81 3.45
N GLY A 182 -17.88 4.08 4.34
CA GLY A 182 -17.66 4.90 5.53
C GLY A 182 -16.58 4.33 6.46
N LEU A 183 -16.55 3.01 6.66
CA LEU A 183 -15.53 2.32 7.45
C LEU A 183 -14.15 2.44 6.81
N PHE A 184 -14.01 2.26 5.50
CA PHE A 184 -12.73 2.44 4.81
C PHE A 184 -12.26 3.89 4.82
N PHE A 185 -13.16 4.85 4.59
CA PHE A 185 -12.83 6.27 4.73
C PHE A 185 -12.37 6.60 6.15
N PHE A 186 -13.07 6.08 7.16
CA PHE A 186 -12.65 6.19 8.56
C PHE A 186 -11.28 5.55 8.80
N GLN A 187 -10.96 4.39 8.22
CA GLN A 187 -9.63 3.76 8.33
C GLN A 187 -8.53 4.64 7.75
N ILE A 188 -8.77 5.29 6.60
CA ILE A 188 -7.81 6.22 5.98
C ILE A 188 -7.54 7.39 6.94
N VAL A 189 -8.59 8.08 7.39
CA VAL A 189 -8.46 9.27 8.23
C VAL A 189 -7.86 8.92 9.60
N SER A 190 -8.39 7.92 10.28
CA SER A 190 -7.90 7.50 11.59
C SER A 190 -6.48 6.93 11.51
N GLY A 191 -6.15 6.18 10.46
CA GLY A 191 -4.81 5.69 10.19
C GLY A 191 -3.81 6.84 10.02
N PHE A 192 -4.17 7.89 9.28
CA PHE A 192 -3.35 9.09 9.13
C PHE A 192 -3.13 9.81 10.47
N VAL A 193 -4.20 10.01 11.25
CA VAL A 193 -4.12 10.60 12.60
C VAL A 193 -3.20 9.79 13.53
N LEU A 194 -3.24 8.46 13.47
CA LEU A 194 -2.38 7.57 14.25
C LEU A 194 -0.93 7.52 13.78
N LEU A 195 -0.70 7.80 12.48
CA LEU A 195 0.63 7.80 11.87
C LEU A 195 1.42 9.05 12.21
N ILE A 196 0.82 10.24 12.14
CA ILE A 196 1.48 11.55 12.33
C ILE A 196 2.42 11.58 13.56
N PRO A 197 1.97 11.27 14.79
CA PRO A 197 2.86 11.35 15.95
C PRO A 197 4.00 10.32 15.90
N LYS A 198 3.83 9.21 15.17
CA LYS A 198 4.85 8.16 15.03
C LYS A 198 5.92 8.52 13.99
N LEU A 199 5.62 9.38 13.01
CA LEU A 199 6.60 9.85 12.02
C LEU A 199 7.72 10.68 12.66
N ASN A 200 7.47 11.26 13.84
CA ASN A 200 8.46 12.08 14.54
C ASN A 200 9.35 11.26 15.48
N GLY A 201 9.01 9.99 15.75
CA GLY A 201 9.71 9.16 16.73
C GLY A 201 10.38 7.93 16.12
N LYS A 202 11.47 7.49 16.76
CA LYS A 202 12.06 6.17 16.52
C LYS A 202 11.06 5.06 16.82
N GLN A 203 11.06 4.03 15.98
CA GLN A 203 10.28 2.82 16.14
C GLN A 203 11.21 1.61 16.18
N ASP A 204 10.79 0.51 16.82
CA ASP A 204 11.45 -0.78 16.63
C ASP A 204 11.19 -1.32 15.21
N PHE A 205 11.73 -2.49 14.88
CA PHE A 205 11.58 -3.06 13.52
C PHE A 205 10.10 -3.23 13.14
N LEU A 206 9.30 -3.88 13.99
CA LEU A 206 7.89 -4.16 13.72
C LEU A 206 7.03 -2.89 13.82
N GLY A 207 7.43 -1.91 14.62
CA GLY A 207 6.84 -0.57 14.64
C GLY A 207 7.13 0.20 13.36
N SER A 208 8.35 0.11 12.81
CA SER A 208 8.71 0.69 11.51
C SER A 208 7.91 0.05 10.39
N LEU A 209 7.71 -1.28 10.45
CA LEU A 209 6.84 -1.99 9.52
C LEU A 209 5.38 -1.53 9.65
N GLN A 210 4.85 -1.39 10.87
CA GLN A 210 3.50 -0.87 11.12
C GLN A 210 3.29 0.53 10.52
N THR A 211 4.24 1.45 10.70
CA THR A 211 4.11 2.82 10.20
C THR A 211 4.30 2.92 8.70
N ALA A 212 5.27 2.18 8.13
CA ALA A 212 5.52 2.13 6.70
C ALA A 212 4.32 1.54 5.94
N THR A 213 3.83 0.38 6.39
CA THR A 213 2.63 -0.25 5.82
C THR A 213 1.39 0.62 6.03
N GLY A 214 1.24 1.26 7.19
CA GLY A 214 0.13 2.19 7.43
C GLY A 214 0.12 3.39 6.48
N ALA A 215 1.29 3.99 6.23
CA ALA A 215 1.44 5.05 5.23
C ALA A 215 1.07 4.55 3.83
N TYR A 216 1.56 3.37 3.44
CA TYR A 216 1.23 2.75 2.16
C TYR A 216 -0.27 2.52 2.02
N LEU A 217 -0.93 2.00 3.06
CA LEU A 217 -2.36 1.66 3.03
C LEU A 217 -3.27 2.88 2.90
N VAL A 218 -2.85 4.04 3.43
CA VAL A 218 -3.58 5.31 3.19
C VAL A 218 -3.66 5.58 1.69
N ALA A 219 -2.55 5.49 0.96
CA ALA A 219 -2.53 5.69 -0.49
C ALA A 219 -3.22 4.53 -1.23
N PHE A 220 -2.94 3.29 -0.84
CA PHE A 220 -3.49 2.09 -1.48
C PHE A 220 -5.02 2.07 -1.41
N VAL A 221 -5.61 2.21 -0.22
CA VAL A 221 -7.07 2.14 -0.05
C VAL A 221 -7.75 3.30 -0.77
N ALA A 222 -7.19 4.51 -0.69
CA ALA A 222 -7.73 5.67 -1.42
C ALA A 222 -7.72 5.43 -2.94
N SER A 223 -6.60 4.96 -3.49
CA SER A 223 -6.46 4.62 -4.90
C SER A 223 -7.41 3.51 -5.32
N HIS A 224 -7.45 2.43 -4.55
CA HIS A 224 -8.18 1.21 -4.88
C HIS A 224 -9.69 1.45 -4.88
N ILE A 225 -10.22 2.13 -3.86
CA ILE A 225 -11.64 2.48 -3.78
C ILE A 225 -12.02 3.47 -4.88
N ASN A 226 -11.19 4.49 -5.14
CA ASN A 226 -11.44 5.42 -6.24
C ASN A 226 -11.52 4.71 -7.60
N SER A 227 -10.63 3.75 -7.86
CA SER A 227 -10.67 2.95 -9.09
C SER A 227 -11.94 2.12 -9.22
N VAL A 228 -12.43 1.52 -8.13
CA VAL A 228 -13.65 0.69 -8.15
C VAL A 228 -14.90 1.55 -8.34
N PHE A 229 -15.06 2.62 -7.55
CA PHE A 229 -16.29 3.39 -7.54
C PHE A 229 -16.34 4.48 -8.61
N VAL A 230 -15.26 5.22 -8.79
CA VAL A 230 -15.23 6.38 -9.69
C VAL A 230 -14.74 5.98 -11.08
N LEU A 231 -13.57 5.34 -11.19
CA LEU A 231 -13.02 5.00 -12.50
C LEU A 231 -13.86 3.94 -13.23
N ALA A 232 -14.39 2.96 -12.51
CA ALA A 232 -15.17 1.88 -13.11
C ALA A 232 -16.68 2.07 -12.98
N ARG A 233 -17.24 1.93 -11.77
CA ARG A 233 -18.70 1.83 -11.58
C ARG A 233 -19.46 3.08 -11.99
N TYR A 234 -18.95 4.27 -11.69
CA TYR A 234 -19.59 5.53 -12.08
C TYR A 234 -19.71 5.66 -13.61
N PHE A 235 -18.76 5.10 -14.36
CA PHE A 235 -18.77 5.05 -15.82
C PHE A 235 -19.37 3.74 -16.40
N GLY A 236 -20.06 2.94 -15.57
CA GLY A 236 -20.77 1.74 -16.01
C GLY A 236 -19.90 0.50 -16.26
N THR A 237 -18.62 0.52 -15.88
CA THR A 237 -17.74 -0.66 -15.99
C THR A 237 -17.96 -1.58 -14.80
N ASP A 238 -18.18 -2.89 -15.04
CA ASP A 238 -18.25 -3.85 -13.94
C ASP A 238 -16.85 -4.18 -13.40
N THR A 239 -16.75 -4.21 -12.06
CA THR A 239 -15.48 -4.42 -11.34
C THR A 239 -15.31 -5.89 -11.02
N ASP A 240 -15.19 -6.72 -12.06
CA ASP A 240 -14.99 -8.17 -11.94
C ASP A 240 -13.49 -8.56 -11.99
N TYR A 241 -13.21 -9.86 -12.01
CA TYR A 241 -11.83 -10.34 -12.07
C TYR A 241 -11.13 -9.98 -13.38
N ALA A 242 -11.87 -9.97 -14.49
CA ALA A 242 -11.32 -9.65 -15.80
C ALA A 242 -10.86 -8.17 -15.81
N TRP A 243 -11.69 -7.28 -15.27
CA TRP A 243 -11.31 -5.87 -15.05
C TRP A 243 -10.09 -5.75 -14.12
N ALA A 244 -10.10 -6.43 -12.96
CA ALA A 244 -9.03 -6.36 -11.98
C ALA A 244 -7.67 -6.93 -12.47
N THR A 245 -7.71 -7.84 -13.44
CA THR A 245 -6.51 -8.47 -14.03
C THR A 245 -6.22 -7.97 -15.45
N TYR A 246 -6.91 -6.92 -15.89
CA TYR A 246 -6.74 -6.27 -17.19
C TYR A 246 -6.86 -7.23 -18.39
N GLN A 247 -7.82 -8.15 -18.33
CA GLN A 247 -8.07 -9.12 -19.40
C GLN A 247 -8.64 -8.44 -20.66
N PRO A 248 -8.32 -8.97 -21.87
CA PRO A 248 -7.52 -10.17 -22.15
C PRO A 248 -6.00 -9.94 -22.15
N THR A 249 -5.55 -8.68 -22.05
CA THR A 249 -4.12 -8.31 -22.17
C THR A 249 -3.28 -8.85 -21.00
N GLY A 250 -3.84 -8.84 -19.80
CA GLY A 250 -3.17 -9.21 -18.56
C GLY A 250 -2.29 -8.09 -18.01
N LEU A 251 -1.82 -8.27 -16.77
CA LEU A 251 -1.08 -7.23 -16.03
C LEU A 251 0.36 -6.98 -16.52
N ILE A 252 0.95 -7.89 -17.30
CA ILE A 252 2.37 -7.81 -17.69
C ILE A 252 2.60 -7.28 -19.11
N ARG A 253 1.55 -7.17 -19.92
CA ARG A 253 1.67 -6.90 -21.38
C ARG A 253 1.20 -5.51 -21.80
N ASP A 254 0.93 -4.63 -20.84
CA ASP A 254 0.43 -3.29 -21.11
C ASP A 254 1.07 -2.27 -20.17
N ALA A 255 1.55 -1.18 -20.76
CA ALA A 255 2.32 -0.13 -20.07
C ALA A 255 1.51 0.62 -19.01
N TRP A 256 0.17 0.57 -19.09
CA TRP A 256 -0.67 1.08 -18.04
C TRP A 256 -0.79 0.06 -16.90
N SER A 257 -1.21 -1.17 -17.19
CA SER A 257 -1.56 -2.20 -16.22
C SER A 257 -0.38 -2.73 -15.40
N GLU A 258 0.86 -2.63 -15.89
CA GLU A 258 2.04 -3.11 -15.17
C GLU A 258 2.29 -2.39 -13.84
N ARG A 259 1.84 -1.13 -13.71
CA ARG A 259 1.87 -0.39 -12.43
C ARG A 259 1.00 -1.04 -11.36
N LEU A 260 0.00 -1.82 -11.77
CA LEU A 260 -0.89 -2.53 -10.86
C LEU A 260 -0.20 -3.72 -10.20
N ILE A 261 0.86 -4.27 -10.80
CA ILE A 261 1.62 -5.40 -10.23
C ILE A 261 2.19 -5.04 -8.84
N PRO A 262 3.07 -4.03 -8.70
CA PRO A 262 3.61 -3.64 -7.39
C PRO A 262 2.54 -2.98 -6.49
N HIS A 263 1.47 -2.43 -7.07
CA HIS A 263 0.36 -1.87 -6.30
C HIS A 263 -0.45 -2.96 -5.59
N TYR A 264 -0.86 -4.02 -6.31
CA TYR A 264 -1.64 -5.11 -5.75
C TYR A 264 -0.81 -6.06 -4.89
N SER A 265 0.38 -6.46 -5.34
CA SER A 265 1.21 -7.41 -4.59
C SER A 265 1.62 -6.84 -3.23
N LEU A 266 2.06 -5.58 -3.20
CA LEU A 266 2.42 -4.91 -1.96
C LEU A 266 1.18 -4.50 -1.17
N GLY A 267 0.07 -4.14 -1.81
CA GLY A 267 -1.21 -3.89 -1.14
C GLY A 267 -1.66 -5.06 -0.28
N VAL A 268 -1.68 -6.27 -0.85
CA VAL A 268 -2.05 -7.50 -0.14
C VAL A 268 -1.02 -7.85 0.94
N LEU A 269 0.28 -7.82 0.61
CA LEU A 269 1.33 -8.10 1.59
C LEU A 269 1.26 -7.15 2.79
N PHE A 270 1.12 -5.85 2.51
CA PHE A 270 1.18 -4.81 3.53
C PHE A 270 -0.11 -4.73 4.34
N VAL A 271 -1.29 -5.01 3.79
CA VAL A 271 -2.51 -5.07 4.62
C VAL A 271 -2.41 -6.22 5.63
N LEU A 272 -1.91 -7.39 5.21
CA LEU A 272 -1.74 -8.55 6.09
C LEU A 272 -0.65 -8.30 7.15
N ALA A 273 0.49 -7.72 6.74
CA ALA A 273 1.54 -7.34 7.68
C ALA A 273 1.09 -6.24 8.66
N HIS A 274 0.30 -5.27 8.20
CA HIS A 274 -0.25 -4.21 9.04
C HIS A 274 -1.24 -4.75 10.08
N ILE A 275 -2.06 -5.73 9.71
CA ILE A 275 -2.97 -6.42 10.65
C ILE A 275 -2.16 -7.18 11.70
N ALA A 276 -1.14 -7.93 11.27
CA ALA A 276 -0.28 -8.69 12.20
C ALA A 276 0.45 -7.77 13.20
N CYS A 277 1.03 -6.67 12.73
CA CYS A 277 1.69 -5.67 13.58
C CYS A 277 0.68 -4.88 14.44
N GLY A 278 -0.54 -4.66 13.96
CA GLY A 278 -1.65 -4.11 14.72
C GLY A 278 -2.04 -5.02 15.89
N LEU A 279 -2.22 -6.32 15.63
CA LEU A 279 -2.47 -7.32 16.67
C LEU A 279 -1.32 -7.40 17.68
N ARG A 280 -0.06 -7.31 17.22
CA ARG A 280 1.10 -7.19 18.11
C ARG A 280 0.95 -6.01 19.06
N THR A 281 0.56 -4.84 18.55
CA THR A 281 0.34 -3.64 19.37
C THR A 281 -0.75 -3.87 20.42
N VAL A 282 -1.85 -4.55 20.05
CA VAL A 282 -2.93 -4.92 20.96
C VAL A 282 -2.44 -5.89 22.04
N MET A 283 -1.72 -6.95 21.66
CA MET A 283 -1.16 -7.95 22.59
C MET A 283 -0.23 -7.31 23.62
N LEU A 284 0.69 -6.44 23.18
CA LEU A 284 1.59 -5.71 24.08
C LEU A 284 0.81 -4.79 25.03
N GLY A 285 -0.25 -4.14 24.54
CA GLY A 285 -1.14 -3.31 25.36
C GLY A 285 -1.92 -4.08 26.43
N HIS A 286 -2.08 -5.40 26.28
CA HIS A 286 -2.73 -6.29 27.24
C HIS A 286 -1.72 -7.16 28.03
N GLY A 287 -0.45 -6.75 28.08
CA GLY A 287 0.56 -7.39 28.92
C GLY A 287 1.16 -8.69 28.37
N VAL A 288 0.89 -9.04 27.10
CA VAL A 288 1.56 -10.20 26.48
C VAL A 288 3.05 -9.93 26.33
N ASN A 289 3.88 -10.91 26.71
CA ASN A 289 5.34 -10.81 26.60
C ASN A 289 5.80 -10.50 25.16
N ILE A 290 6.79 -9.60 25.01
CA ILE A 290 7.29 -9.13 23.72
C ILE A 290 7.81 -10.26 22.81
N LYS A 291 8.48 -11.27 23.36
CA LYS A 291 8.99 -12.41 22.56
C LYS A 291 7.83 -13.21 21.97
N LYS A 292 6.77 -13.46 22.76
CA LYS A 292 5.56 -14.15 22.30
C LYS A 292 4.80 -13.31 21.27
N ALA A 293 4.60 -12.02 21.54
CA ALA A 293 3.93 -11.11 20.61
C ALA A 293 4.67 -10.99 19.27
N ASN A 294 6.00 -10.88 19.29
CA ASN A 294 6.84 -10.86 18.09
C ASN A 294 6.75 -12.18 17.32
N ARG A 295 6.81 -13.33 18.01
CA ARG A 295 6.70 -14.65 17.35
C ARG A 295 5.39 -14.79 16.60
N ILE A 296 4.26 -14.49 17.26
CA ILE A 296 2.94 -14.53 16.63
C ILE A 296 2.87 -13.58 15.43
N CYS A 297 3.36 -12.35 15.59
CA CYS A 297 3.40 -11.36 14.51
C CYS A 297 4.16 -11.88 13.28
N TRP A 298 5.35 -12.47 13.48
CA TRP A 298 6.16 -13.02 12.40
C TRP A 298 5.52 -14.25 11.75
N THR A 299 4.90 -15.14 12.51
CA THR A 299 4.15 -16.27 11.97
C THR A 299 3.00 -15.81 11.07
N LEU A 300 2.25 -14.79 11.51
CA LEU A 300 1.16 -14.22 10.71
C LEU A 300 1.67 -13.52 9.45
N ILE A 301 2.79 -12.79 9.51
CA ILE A 301 3.43 -12.19 8.33
C ILE A 301 3.91 -13.26 7.34
N ALA A 302 4.46 -14.37 7.83
CA ALA A 302 4.89 -15.48 6.98
C ALA A 302 3.69 -16.12 6.25
N GLY A 303 2.62 -16.45 6.99
CA GLY A 303 1.39 -16.97 6.39
C GLY A 303 0.74 -15.98 5.41
N GLY A 304 0.71 -14.69 5.76
CA GLY A 304 0.19 -13.64 4.87
C GLY A 304 1.03 -13.45 3.60
N SER A 305 2.35 -13.63 3.69
CA SER A 305 3.24 -13.63 2.53
C SER A 305 2.92 -14.78 1.57
N MET A 306 2.71 -16.00 2.09
CA MET A 306 2.30 -17.15 1.27
C MET A 306 0.95 -16.89 0.59
N TRP A 307 -0.01 -16.34 1.33
CA TRP A 307 -1.33 -15.98 0.79
C TRP A 307 -1.23 -14.94 -0.33
N THR A 308 -0.35 -13.94 -0.15
CA THR A 308 -0.06 -12.93 -1.17
C THR A 308 0.48 -13.56 -2.45
N VAL A 309 1.41 -14.50 -2.34
CA VAL A 309 1.97 -15.21 -3.51
C VAL A 309 0.87 -15.94 -4.28
N ILE A 310 -0.04 -16.64 -3.59
CA ILE A 310 -1.16 -17.34 -4.23
C ILE A 310 -2.05 -16.36 -5.01
N ILE A 311 -2.47 -15.26 -4.38
CA ILE A 311 -3.30 -14.23 -5.01
C ILE A 311 -2.60 -13.64 -6.24
N VAL A 312 -1.36 -13.20 -6.08
CA VAL A 312 -0.61 -12.53 -7.16
C VAL A 312 -0.32 -13.50 -8.30
N ALA A 313 0.02 -14.76 -8.02
CA ALA A 313 0.20 -15.78 -9.04
C ALA A 313 -1.09 -15.97 -9.87
N GLY A 314 -2.24 -16.08 -9.21
CA GLY A 314 -3.54 -16.12 -9.88
C GLY A 314 -3.79 -14.89 -10.76
N MET A 315 -3.53 -13.69 -10.23
CA MET A 315 -3.71 -12.43 -10.98
C MET A 315 -2.78 -12.30 -12.18
N LEU A 316 -1.58 -12.87 -12.11
CA LEU A 316 -0.62 -12.92 -13.21
C LEU A 316 -0.90 -14.02 -14.23
N GLY A 317 -1.95 -14.83 -14.03
CA GLY A 317 -2.39 -15.85 -14.98
C GLY A 317 -1.97 -17.29 -14.66
N VAL A 318 -1.30 -17.54 -13.53
CA VAL A 318 -0.99 -18.91 -13.09
C VAL A 318 -2.27 -19.66 -12.75
N ARG A 319 -2.38 -20.92 -13.18
CA ARG A 319 -3.55 -21.78 -12.94
C ARG A 319 -3.12 -23.12 -12.35
N VAL A 320 -4.00 -23.74 -11.55
CA VAL A 320 -3.85 -25.07 -10.94
C VAL A 320 -5.08 -25.91 -11.27
#